data_AF-A0AAN6X6B8-F1
#
_entry.id   AF-A0AAN6X6B8-F1
#
_cell.length_a   1.000
_cell.length_b   1.000
_cell.length_c   1.000
_cell.angle_alpha   90.00
_cell.angle_beta   90.00
_cell.angle_gamma   90.00
#
_symmetry.space_group_name_H-M   'P 1'
#
loop_
_entity.id
_entity.type
_entity.pdbx_description
1 polymer ?
#
loop_
_entity_poly.entity_id
_entity_poly.type
_entity_poly.pdbx_seq_one_letter_code
_entity_poly.pdbx_strand_id
1 'polypeptide(L)'
;MGDRNTVLRGIKPTDFSHIRKLAAQFMVRKPSGPAPGLGNGKSLALNQRTARRPDPIILLSPSASSLLRMSNAKAFLEGGRYTPPDHNNVPSMLRIQRSVKEIDPSGRPWQFVLVEGIEQFKPEYWSRVVAVFTTGQTWQFKSYKWSNPSELFKHVQGIYLGWRGEQPPDAVRSFGHKVLACPIEKWRDPGAPGAEQSRWRDREAVEQIWKAIEANMRTKGWKRDAAPTSI
;
A
#
# COMPACT_ATOMS: atom_id res chain seq x y z
N MET A 1 -19.52 9.11 56.93
CA MET A 1 -19.25 9.49 55.53
C MET A 1 -18.59 8.29 54.87
N GLY A 2 -19.28 7.61 53.95
CA GLY A 2 -18.83 6.34 53.37
C GLY A 2 -18.44 6.50 51.89
N ASP A 3 -17.29 5.94 51.54
CA ASP A 3 -16.61 6.09 50.25
C ASP A 3 -17.37 5.51 49.05
N ARG A 4 -17.58 6.35 48.03
CA ARG A 4 -18.32 6.06 46.79
C ARG A 4 -17.42 5.52 45.67
N ASN A 5 -16.57 4.51 45.91
CA ASN A 5 -15.65 4.06 44.86
C ASN A 5 -15.58 2.54 44.60
N THR A 6 -16.55 1.75 45.07
CA THR A 6 -16.56 0.27 44.91
C THR A 6 -17.70 -0.27 44.05
N VAL A 7 -18.50 0.58 43.39
CA VAL A 7 -19.73 0.18 42.68
C VAL A 7 -19.54 -0.07 41.16
N LEU A 8 -18.32 -0.28 40.67
CA LEU A 8 -18.08 -0.47 39.22
C LEU A 8 -17.16 -1.64 38.83
N ARG A 9 -16.98 -2.65 39.69
CA ARG A 9 -16.26 -3.89 39.34
C ARG A 9 -17.10 -5.15 39.50
N GLY A 10 -18.35 -5.12 39.05
CA GLY A 10 -19.16 -6.32 38.90
C GLY A 10 -18.70 -7.13 37.68
N ILE A 11 -17.94 -8.21 37.91
CA ILE A 11 -17.75 -9.26 36.90
C ILE A 11 -19.09 -9.98 36.71
N LYS A 12 -19.78 -9.72 35.61
CA LYS A 12 -21.01 -10.44 35.28
C LYS A 12 -20.63 -11.90 34.93
N PRO A 13 -21.09 -12.92 35.68
CA PRO A 13 -20.84 -14.30 35.31
C PRO A 13 -21.49 -14.54 33.94
N THR A 14 -20.66 -14.79 32.92
CA THR A 14 -21.15 -15.06 31.57
C THR A 14 -21.44 -16.54 31.49
N ASP A 15 -22.71 -16.91 31.52
CA ASP A 15 -23.15 -18.31 31.54
C ASP A 15 -23.11 -18.91 30.12
N PHE A 16 -22.12 -19.77 29.86
CA PHE A 16 -21.95 -20.47 28.58
C PHE A 16 -22.67 -21.83 28.52
N SER A 17 -23.59 -22.11 29.44
CA SER A 17 -24.32 -23.39 29.50
C SER A 17 -25.11 -23.68 28.21
N HIS A 18 -25.54 -22.63 27.49
CA HIS A 18 -26.23 -22.76 26.22
C HIS A 18 -25.32 -23.32 25.11
N ILE A 19 -24.05 -22.92 25.07
CA ILE A 19 -23.06 -23.41 24.10
C ILE A 19 -22.72 -24.87 24.39
N ARG A 20 -22.61 -25.26 25.66
CA ARG A 20 -22.39 -26.65 26.06
C ARG A 20 -23.52 -27.59 25.61
N LYS A 21 -24.78 -27.14 25.67
CA LYS A 21 -25.93 -27.92 25.18
C LYS A 21 -25.94 -28.08 23.67
N LEU A 22 -25.55 -27.06 22.91
CA LEU A 22 -25.43 -27.16 21.45
C LEU A 22 -24.26 -28.05 21.02
N ALA A 23 -23.14 -28.01 21.74
CA ALA A 23 -21.97 -28.86 21.45
C ALA A 23 -22.24 -30.35 21.68
N ALA A 24 -23.10 -30.70 22.66
CA ALA A 24 -23.47 -32.09 22.93
C ALA A 24 -24.18 -32.77 21.74
N GLN A 25 -24.88 -32.01 20.89
CA GLN A 25 -25.53 -32.53 19.69
C GLN A 25 -24.52 -32.96 18.60
N PHE A 26 -23.30 -32.43 18.64
CA PHE A 26 -22.24 -32.77 17.68
C PHE A 26 -21.26 -33.84 18.20
N MET A 27 -21.31 -34.20 19.48
CA MET A 27 -20.37 -35.16 20.10
C MET A 27 -20.90 -36.60 20.19
N VAL A 28 -22.10 -36.90 19.67
CA VAL A 28 -22.63 -38.27 19.67
C VAL A 28 -22.50 -38.88 18.29
N ARG A 29 -21.43 -39.67 18.09
CA ARG A 29 -21.42 -41.00 17.41
C ARG A 29 -19.99 -41.50 17.13
N LYS A 30 -19.50 -42.44 17.95
CA LYS A 30 -19.21 -43.83 17.53
C LYS A 30 -18.79 -44.75 18.70
N PRO A 31 -19.04 -46.08 18.56
CA PRO A 31 -18.99 -47.06 19.64
C PRO A 31 -17.58 -47.66 19.86
N SER A 32 -17.49 -48.29 21.03
CA SER A 32 -16.40 -49.07 21.63
C SER A 32 -15.68 -50.08 20.71
N GLY A 33 -14.35 -50.03 20.70
CA GLY A 33 -13.44 -51.08 20.22
C GLY A 33 -11.98 -50.80 20.65
N PRO A 34 -11.12 -51.82 20.90
CA PRO A 34 -9.80 -51.64 21.49
C PRO A 34 -8.70 -51.26 20.46
N ALA A 35 -7.60 -50.69 20.98
CA ALA A 35 -6.48 -49.95 20.34
C ALA A 35 -5.77 -50.63 19.13
N PRO A 36 -5.01 -49.91 18.26
CA PRO A 36 -3.63 -49.47 18.59
C PRO A 36 -3.10 -48.17 17.91
N GLY A 37 -2.00 -47.62 18.43
CA GLY A 37 -1.01 -46.84 17.67
C GLY A 37 -1.19 -45.32 17.60
N LEU A 38 -0.36 -44.59 18.35
CA LEU A 38 -0.14 -43.15 18.18
C LEU A 38 0.52 -42.88 16.81
N GLY A 39 -0.30 -42.68 15.77
CA GLY A 39 0.11 -42.05 14.52
C GLY A 39 -0.10 -40.54 14.63
N ASN A 40 0.94 -39.77 14.37
CA ASN A 40 0.95 -38.30 14.30
C ASN A 40 -0.25 -37.75 13.51
N GLY A 41 -1.33 -37.42 14.22
CA GLY A 41 -2.42 -36.62 13.70
C GLY A 41 -1.91 -35.22 13.43
N LYS A 42 -1.66 -34.90 12.16
CA LYS A 42 -1.56 -33.52 11.70
C LYS A 42 -2.87 -32.84 12.08
N SER A 43 -2.85 -32.13 13.20
CA SER A 43 -3.92 -31.22 13.57
C SER A 43 -4.09 -30.25 12.41
N LEU A 44 -5.26 -30.31 11.77
CA LEU A 44 -5.69 -29.29 10.82
C LEU A 44 -5.68 -27.97 11.59
N ALA A 45 -4.61 -27.20 11.42
CA ALA A 45 -4.46 -25.90 12.01
C ALA A 45 -5.51 -24.97 11.38
N LEU A 46 -6.69 -24.93 12.00
CA LEU A 46 -7.81 -24.02 11.68
C LEU A 46 -7.43 -22.53 11.89
N ASN A 47 -6.20 -22.26 12.33
CA ASN A 47 -5.59 -20.95 12.44
C ASN A 47 -4.30 -20.88 11.64
N GLN A 48 -4.29 -21.33 10.38
CA GLN A 48 -3.36 -20.74 9.42
C GLN A 48 -3.75 -19.27 9.34
N ARG A 49 -3.07 -18.42 10.13
CA ARG A 49 -3.08 -16.97 9.94
C ARG A 49 -2.88 -16.79 8.44
N THR A 50 -3.94 -16.41 7.73
CA THR A 50 -3.88 -16.04 6.33
C THR A 50 -2.66 -15.18 6.20
N ALA A 51 -1.66 -15.64 5.42
CA ALA A 51 -0.40 -14.97 5.26
C ALA A 51 -0.74 -13.50 5.01
N ARG A 52 -0.46 -12.63 6.00
CA ARG A 52 -0.98 -11.27 5.99
C ARG A 52 -0.42 -10.64 4.74
N ARG A 53 -1.30 -10.34 3.78
CA ARG A 53 -0.97 -9.64 2.54
C ARG A 53 -0.10 -8.44 2.94
N PRO A 54 1.19 -8.43 2.62
CA PRO A 54 2.00 -7.28 2.95
C PRO A 54 1.51 -6.12 2.08
N ASP A 55 1.21 -5.00 2.71
CA ASP A 55 0.73 -3.83 1.97
C ASP A 55 1.85 -3.30 1.06
N PRO A 56 1.62 -3.16 -0.27
CA PRO A 56 2.59 -2.57 -1.17
C PRO A 56 2.90 -1.12 -0.78
N ILE A 57 4.17 -0.74 -0.89
CA ILE A 57 4.67 0.57 -0.46
C ILE A 57 5.01 1.43 -1.68
N ILE A 58 4.55 2.67 -1.66
CA ILE A 58 4.89 3.70 -2.64
C ILE A 58 5.70 4.77 -1.92
N LEU A 59 6.93 4.98 -2.36
CA LEU A 59 7.82 5.99 -1.80
C LEU A 59 7.63 7.32 -2.52
N LEU A 60 7.36 8.37 -1.77
CA LEU A 60 7.31 9.74 -2.29
C LEU A 60 8.72 10.36 -2.29
N SER A 61 8.96 11.30 -3.21
CA SER A 61 10.22 12.04 -3.22
C SER A 61 10.26 13.00 -2.03
N PRO A 62 11.32 12.97 -1.19
CA PRO A 62 11.50 13.92 -0.08
C PRO A 62 11.95 15.31 -0.56
N SER A 63 12.02 15.54 -1.87
CA SER A 63 12.49 16.80 -2.44
C SER A 63 11.44 17.90 -2.29
N ALA A 64 11.86 19.10 -1.90
CA ALA A 64 10.97 20.25 -1.80
C ALA A 64 10.29 20.61 -3.14
N SER A 65 10.96 20.35 -4.27
CA SER A 65 10.42 20.56 -5.62
C SER A 65 9.50 19.45 -6.10
N SER A 66 9.21 18.42 -5.29
CA SER A 66 8.26 17.37 -5.64
C SER A 66 6.84 17.94 -5.74
N LEU A 67 6.19 17.72 -6.87
CA LEU A 67 4.79 18.10 -7.06
C LEU A 67 3.85 17.28 -6.19
N LEU A 68 4.22 16.02 -5.89
CA LEU A 68 3.45 15.10 -5.07
C LEU A 68 4.11 14.93 -3.70
N ARG A 69 3.35 15.21 -2.64
CA ARG A 69 3.71 15.03 -1.23
C ARG A 69 2.59 14.34 -0.47
N MET A 70 2.83 14.01 0.80
CA MET A 70 1.83 13.33 1.63
C MET A 70 0.50 14.09 1.75
N SER A 71 0.51 15.42 1.69
CA SER A 71 -0.69 16.25 1.80
C SER A 71 -1.62 16.19 0.59
N ASN A 72 -1.08 16.08 -0.64
CA ASN A 72 -1.89 16.03 -1.86
C ASN A 72 -1.95 14.64 -2.52
N ALA A 73 -1.10 13.69 -2.12
CA ALA A 73 -1.00 12.39 -2.76
C ALA A 73 -2.34 11.62 -2.78
N LYS A 74 -3.13 11.73 -1.71
CA LYS A 74 -4.46 11.11 -1.65
C LYS A 74 -5.39 11.70 -2.72
N ALA A 75 -5.52 13.02 -2.77
CA ALA A 75 -6.40 13.70 -3.71
C ALA A 75 -6.01 13.41 -5.17
N PHE A 76 -4.70 13.30 -5.44
CA PHE A 76 -4.20 13.00 -6.76
C PHE A 76 -4.41 11.53 -7.15
N LEU A 77 -3.92 10.58 -6.36
CA LEU A 77 -3.90 9.15 -6.75
C LEU A 77 -5.27 8.46 -6.60
N GLU A 78 -6.12 8.92 -5.67
CA GLU A 78 -7.47 8.40 -5.47
C GLU A 78 -8.52 9.24 -6.22
N GLY A 79 -8.41 10.57 -6.12
CA GLY A 79 -9.37 11.50 -6.71
C GLY A 79 -9.10 11.88 -8.17
N GLY A 80 -7.93 11.53 -8.71
CA GLY A 80 -7.56 11.86 -10.09
C GLY A 80 -7.42 13.35 -10.37
N ARG A 81 -7.16 14.17 -9.33
CA ARG A 81 -7.07 15.62 -9.43
C ARG A 81 -5.85 16.12 -8.69
N TYR A 82 -4.95 16.82 -9.39
CA TYR A 82 -3.81 17.43 -8.73
C TYR A 82 -4.29 18.59 -7.86
N THR A 83 -3.87 18.67 -6.60
CA THR A 83 -4.07 19.87 -5.76
C THR A 83 -2.70 20.36 -5.27
N PRO A 84 -2.50 21.67 -5.11
CA PRO A 84 -1.28 22.20 -4.52
C PRO A 84 -1.00 21.56 -3.15
N PRO A 85 0.25 21.19 -2.83
CA PRO A 85 0.58 20.58 -1.55
C PRO A 85 0.49 21.60 -0.41
N ASP A 86 -0.42 21.36 0.54
CA ASP A 86 -0.48 22.12 1.80
C ASP A 86 0.65 21.66 2.74
N HIS A 87 1.19 22.60 3.51
CA HIS A 87 2.30 22.40 4.45
C HIS A 87 1.83 22.37 5.91
N ASN A 88 0.56 22.70 6.17
CA ASN A 88 0.03 22.87 7.54
C ASN A 88 -0.41 21.56 8.22
N ASN A 89 -0.63 20.48 7.47
CA ASN A 89 -1.08 19.20 8.03
C ASN A 89 -0.58 18.01 7.18
N VAL A 90 0.65 17.58 7.44
CA VAL A 90 1.25 16.42 6.77
C VAL A 90 1.05 15.15 7.61
N PRO A 91 0.22 14.19 7.18
CA PRO A 91 0.11 12.91 7.87
C PRO A 91 1.43 12.14 7.72
N SER A 92 1.90 11.52 8.81
CA SER A 92 3.14 10.72 8.82
C SER A 92 3.07 9.46 7.95
N MET A 93 1.87 8.95 7.70
CA MET A 93 1.62 7.79 6.84
C MET A 93 0.25 7.92 6.19
N LEU A 94 0.16 7.59 4.91
CA LEU A 94 -1.07 7.65 4.14
C LEU A 94 -1.35 6.27 3.55
N ARG A 95 -2.62 5.87 3.53
CA ARG A 95 -3.06 4.60 2.94
C ARG A 95 -4.11 4.89 1.88
N ILE A 96 -3.91 4.32 0.70
CA ILE A 96 -4.82 4.44 -0.44
C ILE A 96 -5.32 3.05 -0.81
N GLN A 97 -6.62 2.93 -1.07
CA GLN A 97 -7.21 1.67 -1.51
C GLN A 97 -7.44 1.72 -3.02
N ARG A 98 -6.94 0.72 -3.75
CA ARG A 98 -7.21 0.60 -5.18
C ARG A 98 -7.45 -0.83 -5.60
N SER A 99 -8.46 -1.04 -6.43
CA SER A 99 -8.72 -2.35 -7.04
C SER A 99 -7.76 -2.55 -8.22
N VAL A 100 -6.83 -3.49 -8.08
CA VAL A 100 -5.92 -3.90 -9.15
C VAL A 100 -6.52 -5.11 -9.86
N LYS A 101 -7.37 -4.85 -10.85
CA LYS A 101 -8.13 -5.91 -11.54
C LYS A 101 -7.24 -6.89 -12.31
N GLU A 102 -6.06 -6.44 -12.73
CA GLU A 102 -5.13 -7.28 -13.49
C GLU A 102 -4.44 -8.35 -12.64
N ILE A 103 -4.30 -8.11 -11.32
CA ILE A 103 -3.62 -9.02 -10.39
C ILE A 103 -4.61 -9.82 -9.54
N ASP A 104 -5.73 -9.22 -9.13
CA ASP A 104 -6.79 -9.89 -8.37
C ASP A 104 -8.13 -9.81 -9.13
N PRO A 105 -8.49 -10.87 -9.89
CA PRO A 105 -9.77 -10.96 -10.58
C PRO A 105 -10.99 -10.95 -9.64
N SER A 106 -10.78 -11.20 -8.35
CA SER A 106 -11.83 -11.21 -7.32
C SER A 106 -12.26 -9.79 -6.92
N GLY A 107 -11.61 -8.75 -7.44
CA GLY A 107 -12.02 -7.35 -7.27
C GLY A 107 -11.75 -6.76 -5.88
N ARG A 108 -11.00 -7.46 -5.02
CA ARG A 108 -10.68 -6.97 -3.67
C ARG A 108 -9.71 -5.78 -3.75
N PRO A 109 -9.98 -4.65 -3.05
CA PRO A 109 -9.07 -3.52 -3.06
C PRO A 109 -7.76 -3.86 -2.34
N TRP A 110 -6.64 -3.51 -2.96
CA TRP A 110 -5.31 -3.48 -2.35
C TRP A 110 -5.15 -2.21 -1.53
N GLN A 111 -4.44 -2.30 -0.41
CA GLN A 111 -4.09 -1.16 0.41
C GLN A 111 -2.63 -0.79 0.13
N PHE A 112 -2.42 0.36 -0.51
CA PHE A 112 -1.09 0.91 -0.76
C PHE A 112 -0.72 1.85 0.39
N VAL A 113 0.47 1.65 0.95
CA VAL A 113 1.03 2.54 1.97
C VAL A 113 1.95 3.54 1.29
N LEU A 114 1.68 4.82 1.50
CA LEU A 114 2.50 5.92 1.04
C LEU A 114 3.37 6.42 2.18
N VAL A 115 4.65 6.60 1.88
CA VAL A 115 5.66 7.07 2.84
C VAL A 115 6.52 8.13 2.19
N GLU A 116 6.79 9.19 2.94
CA GLU A 116 7.75 10.23 2.58
C GLU A 116 9.04 9.99 3.38
N GLY A 117 10.14 9.71 2.66
CA GLY A 117 11.41 9.33 3.29
C GLY A 117 11.46 7.87 3.76
N ILE A 118 12.61 7.48 4.32
CA ILE A 118 12.91 6.09 4.72
C ILE A 118 13.58 6.00 6.09
N GLU A 119 13.48 7.04 6.93
CA GLU A 119 14.14 7.09 8.24
C GLU A 119 13.72 5.93 9.17
N GLN A 120 12.49 5.44 9.04
CA GLN A 120 11.96 4.31 9.81
C GLN A 120 11.87 3.01 8.99
N PHE A 121 12.55 2.93 7.84
CA PHE A 121 12.37 1.85 6.88
C PHE A 121 13.26 0.64 7.20
N LYS A 122 12.64 -0.49 7.53
CA LYS A 122 13.37 -1.75 7.75
C LYS A 122 13.84 -2.36 6.43
N PRO A 123 14.95 -3.11 6.42
CA PRO A 123 15.42 -3.81 5.22
C PRO A 123 14.36 -4.68 4.53
N GLU A 124 13.49 -5.32 5.32
CA GLU A 124 12.39 -6.16 4.83
C GLU A 124 11.34 -5.39 4.01
N TYR A 125 11.14 -4.09 4.28
CA TYR A 125 10.12 -3.29 3.59
C TYR A 125 10.48 -3.00 2.14
N TRP A 126 11.77 -3.06 1.76
CA TRP A 126 12.19 -2.88 0.37
C TRP A 126 11.60 -3.90 -0.58
N SER A 127 11.35 -5.14 -0.10
CA SER A 127 10.64 -6.17 -0.87
C SER A 127 9.22 -5.75 -1.25
N ARG A 128 8.61 -4.86 -0.45
CA ARG A 128 7.23 -4.38 -0.60
C ARG A 128 7.14 -3.11 -1.43
N VAL A 129 8.26 -2.46 -1.73
CA VAL A 129 8.26 -1.20 -2.51
C VAL A 129 7.92 -1.52 -3.96
N VAL A 130 6.82 -0.94 -4.43
CA VAL A 130 6.32 -1.14 -5.81
C VAL A 130 6.65 0.04 -6.70
N ALA A 131 6.75 1.25 -6.16
CA ALA A 131 7.12 2.43 -6.91
C ALA A 131 7.82 3.49 -6.05
N VAL A 132 8.63 4.31 -6.72
CA VAL A 132 9.34 5.46 -6.15
C VAL A 132 9.06 6.67 -7.03
N PHE A 133 8.52 7.72 -6.43
CA PHE A 133 8.48 9.03 -7.03
C PHE A 133 9.85 9.69 -6.90
N THR A 134 10.34 10.26 -8.00
CA THR A 134 11.61 10.98 -8.04
C THR A 134 11.46 12.32 -8.74
N THR A 135 12.32 13.27 -8.36
CA THR A 135 12.51 14.55 -9.06
C THR A 135 13.78 14.57 -9.92
N GLY A 136 14.50 13.44 -10.01
CA GLY A 136 15.79 13.33 -10.71
C GLY A 136 17.01 13.71 -9.86
N GLN A 137 16.79 14.15 -8.62
CA GLN A 137 17.87 14.52 -7.71
C GLN A 137 18.57 13.28 -7.15
N THR A 138 19.84 13.08 -7.49
CA THR A 138 20.59 11.86 -7.13
C THR A 138 20.78 11.68 -5.63
N TRP A 139 20.81 12.78 -4.85
CA TRP A 139 20.93 12.72 -3.40
C TRP A 139 19.76 11.97 -2.75
N GLN A 140 18.57 11.94 -3.38
CA GLN A 140 17.39 11.22 -2.89
C GLN A 140 17.69 9.73 -2.64
N PHE A 141 18.52 9.12 -3.49
CA PHE A 141 18.77 7.68 -3.47
C PHE A 141 19.90 7.27 -2.54
N LYS A 142 20.68 8.22 -1.99
CA LYS A 142 21.86 7.90 -1.16
C LYS A 142 21.52 7.05 0.06
N SER A 143 20.37 7.31 0.67
CA SER A 143 19.93 6.58 1.85
C SER A 143 19.19 5.28 1.51
N TYR A 144 18.90 5.02 0.23
CA TYR A 144 18.08 3.88 -0.21
C TYR A 144 18.92 2.59 -0.19
N LYS A 145 18.23 1.43 -0.21
CA LYS A 145 18.91 0.13 -0.34
C LYS A 145 19.81 0.05 -1.58
N TRP A 146 19.36 0.64 -2.68
CA TRP A 146 20.15 0.80 -3.91
C TRP A 146 20.45 2.28 -4.12
N SER A 147 21.69 2.68 -3.88
CA SER A 147 22.15 4.07 -4.08
C SER A 147 22.27 4.44 -5.55
N ASN A 148 22.55 3.46 -6.41
CA ASN A 148 22.61 3.62 -7.86
C ASN A 148 21.19 3.66 -8.46
N PRO A 149 20.76 4.78 -9.07
CA PRO A 149 19.41 4.90 -9.63
C PRO A 149 19.14 3.85 -10.72
N SER A 150 20.15 3.56 -11.54
CA SER A 150 20.07 2.55 -12.61
C SER A 150 19.78 1.14 -12.12
N GLU A 151 20.19 0.82 -10.88
CA GLU A 151 19.94 -0.46 -10.22
C GLU A 151 18.64 -0.42 -9.44
N LEU A 152 18.35 0.68 -8.74
CA LEU A 152 17.07 0.92 -8.07
C LEU A 152 15.90 0.70 -9.03
N PHE A 153 15.95 1.32 -10.22
CA PHE A 153 14.86 1.25 -11.19
C PHE A 153 14.78 -0.08 -11.97
N LYS A 154 15.72 -1.00 -11.77
CA LYS A 154 15.54 -2.40 -12.22
C LYS A 154 14.57 -3.15 -11.29
N HIS A 155 14.61 -2.80 -10.01
CA HIS A 155 13.84 -3.46 -8.97
C HIS A 155 12.56 -2.70 -8.64
N VAL A 156 12.44 -1.41 -8.92
CA VAL A 156 11.30 -0.58 -8.51
C VAL A 156 10.88 0.32 -9.67
N GLN A 157 9.57 0.54 -9.84
CA GLN A 157 9.09 1.47 -10.86
C GLN A 157 9.41 2.91 -10.45
N GLY A 158 10.21 3.61 -11.26
CA GLY A 158 10.42 5.04 -11.09
C GLY A 158 9.30 5.85 -11.73
N ILE A 159 8.84 6.90 -11.07
CA ILE A 159 7.85 7.84 -11.58
C ILE A 159 8.34 9.26 -11.36
N TYR A 160 8.31 10.07 -12.40
CA TYR A 160 8.58 11.50 -12.35
C TYR A 160 7.30 12.26 -12.66
N LEU A 161 6.93 13.19 -11.78
CA LEU A 161 5.84 14.13 -12.02
C LEU A 161 6.42 15.49 -12.34
N GLY A 162 6.07 16.02 -13.52
CA GLY A 162 6.50 17.33 -13.98
C GLY A 162 5.33 18.12 -14.54
N TRP A 163 5.50 19.43 -14.70
CA TRP A 163 4.49 20.24 -15.36
C TRP A 163 4.50 19.99 -16.87
N ARG A 164 3.32 19.94 -17.48
CA ARG A 164 3.19 19.91 -18.93
C ARG A 164 3.79 21.18 -19.53
N GLY A 165 4.65 21.00 -20.53
CA GLY A 165 5.37 22.09 -21.20
C GLY A 165 6.73 22.41 -20.57
N GLU A 166 7.03 21.89 -19.37
CA GLU A 166 8.40 21.91 -18.85
C GLU A 166 9.17 20.68 -19.28
N GLN A 167 10.46 20.86 -19.57
CA GLN A 167 11.33 19.74 -19.85
C GLN A 167 11.68 19.02 -18.55
N PRO A 168 11.58 17.67 -18.51
CA PRO A 168 12.08 16.91 -17.38
C PRO A 168 13.58 17.17 -17.16
N PRO A 169 14.06 17.12 -15.89
CA PRO A 169 15.48 17.24 -15.59
C PRO A 169 16.32 16.22 -16.36
N ASP A 170 17.56 16.58 -16.72
CA ASP A 170 18.49 15.72 -17.47
C ASP A 170 18.68 14.33 -16.84
N ALA A 171 18.71 14.26 -15.52
CA ALA A 171 18.79 13.00 -14.79
C ALA A 171 17.58 12.09 -15.08
N VAL A 172 16.37 12.64 -15.14
CA VAL A 172 15.16 11.88 -15.46
C VAL A 172 15.21 11.40 -16.91
N ARG A 173 15.66 12.26 -17.83
CA ARG A 173 15.85 11.90 -19.24
C ARG A 173 16.87 10.78 -19.42
N SER A 174 17.97 10.82 -18.67
CA SER A 174 19.03 9.81 -18.75
C SER A 174 18.61 8.45 -18.17
N PHE A 175 17.64 8.41 -17.25
CA PHE A 175 17.04 7.15 -16.78
C PHE A 175 16.19 6.46 -17.87
N GLY A 176 15.73 7.20 -18.87
CA GLY A 176 15.00 6.66 -20.02
C GLY A 176 13.72 5.91 -19.63
N HIS A 177 13.49 4.75 -20.24
CA HIS A 177 12.29 3.92 -20.04
C HIS A 177 12.09 3.39 -18.61
N LYS A 178 13.12 3.48 -17.75
CA LYS A 178 13.03 3.00 -16.37
C LYS A 178 12.22 3.93 -15.46
N VAL A 179 12.08 5.20 -15.85
CA VAL A 179 11.31 6.19 -15.11
C VAL A 179 10.18 6.71 -15.99
N LEU A 180 8.95 6.51 -15.53
CA LEU A 180 7.77 7.04 -16.21
C LEU A 180 7.67 8.53 -15.93
N ALA A 181 7.85 9.36 -16.96
CA ALA A 181 7.59 10.79 -16.87
C ALA A 181 6.12 11.08 -17.16
N CYS A 182 5.38 11.52 -16.14
CA CYS A 182 3.97 11.90 -16.23
C CYS A 182 3.84 13.43 -16.16
N PRO A 183 3.61 14.11 -17.29
CA PRO A 183 3.34 15.54 -17.30
C PRO A 183 1.91 15.81 -16.80
N ILE A 184 1.78 16.61 -15.75
CA ILE A 184 0.49 17.06 -15.21
C ILE A 184 0.24 18.53 -15.54
N GLU A 185 -1.02 18.94 -15.54
CA GLU A 185 -1.37 20.33 -15.85
C GLU A 185 -1.26 21.21 -14.61
N LYS A 186 -0.87 22.48 -14.79
CA LYS A 186 -0.85 23.43 -13.68
C LYS A 186 -2.25 23.56 -13.09
N TRP A 187 -2.32 23.50 -11.76
CA TRP A 187 -3.58 23.66 -11.06
C TRP A 187 -4.29 24.93 -11.53
N ARG A 188 -5.56 24.77 -11.87
CA ARG A 188 -6.45 25.86 -12.26
C ARG A 188 -7.67 25.83 -11.34
N ASP A 189 -8.15 27.01 -10.99
CA ASP A 189 -9.39 27.14 -10.22
C ASP A 189 -10.55 26.40 -10.91
N PRO A 190 -11.33 25.60 -10.18
CA PRO A 190 -12.38 24.78 -10.76
C PRO A 190 -13.48 25.58 -11.48
N GLY A 191 -13.60 26.89 -11.23
CA GLY A 191 -14.53 27.79 -11.92
C GLY A 191 -13.97 28.45 -13.18
N ALA A 192 -12.69 28.26 -13.50
CA ALA A 192 -12.08 28.90 -14.68
C ALA A 192 -12.27 28.06 -15.95
N PRO A 193 -12.40 28.70 -17.14
CA PRO A 193 -12.52 27.98 -18.41
C PRO A 193 -11.30 27.09 -18.64
N GLY A 194 -11.54 25.85 -19.08
CA GLY A 194 -10.51 24.82 -19.30
C GLY A 194 -10.17 23.96 -18.09
N ALA A 195 -10.73 24.24 -16.89
CA ALA A 195 -10.48 23.43 -15.69
C ALA A 195 -10.92 21.97 -15.85
N GLU A 196 -11.97 21.69 -16.62
CA GLU A 196 -12.38 20.31 -16.91
C GLU A 196 -11.30 19.57 -17.70
N GLN A 197 -10.72 20.19 -18.73
CA GLN A 197 -9.71 19.56 -19.57
C GLN A 197 -8.44 19.20 -18.78
N SER A 198 -8.03 20.07 -17.84
CA SER A 198 -6.94 19.79 -16.90
C SER A 198 -7.26 18.59 -16.01
N ARG A 199 -8.52 18.45 -15.52
CA ARG A 199 -8.95 17.30 -14.69
C ARG A 199 -8.92 15.98 -15.45
N TRP A 200 -9.36 15.97 -16.71
CA TRP A 200 -9.32 14.75 -17.53
C TRP A 200 -7.87 14.29 -17.76
N ARG A 201 -6.95 15.24 -17.98
CA ARG A 201 -5.52 14.96 -18.17
C ARG A 201 -4.83 14.48 -16.89
N ASP A 202 -5.13 15.10 -15.75
CA ASP A 202 -4.63 14.63 -14.46
C ASP A 202 -5.08 13.19 -14.20
N ARG A 203 -6.34 12.87 -14.51
CA ARG A 203 -6.87 11.50 -14.39
C ARG A 203 -6.16 10.53 -15.33
N GLU A 204 -5.89 10.93 -16.56
CA GLU A 204 -5.11 10.11 -17.50
C GLU A 204 -3.70 9.83 -16.97
N ALA A 205 -3.02 10.85 -16.45
CA ALA A 205 -1.69 10.70 -15.85
C ALA A 205 -1.71 9.73 -14.66
N VAL A 206 -2.74 9.81 -13.82
CA VAL A 206 -2.95 8.89 -12.68
C VAL A 206 -3.19 7.45 -13.16
N GLU A 207 -4.00 7.24 -14.20
CA GLU A 207 -4.20 5.92 -14.78
C GLU A 207 -2.90 5.35 -15.38
N GLN A 208 -2.09 6.17 -16.04
CA GLN A 208 -0.77 5.75 -16.55
C GLN A 208 0.18 5.32 -15.42
N ILE A 209 0.23 6.10 -14.33
CA ILE A 209 1.02 5.78 -13.14
C ILE A 209 0.60 4.42 -12.58
N TRP A 210 -0.70 4.23 -12.38
CA TRP A 210 -1.17 2.99 -11.82
C TRP A 210 -0.94 1.81 -12.76
N LYS A 211 -1.15 1.95 -14.07
CA LYS A 211 -0.82 0.90 -15.03
C LYS A 211 0.65 0.47 -14.95
N ALA A 212 1.56 1.41 -14.76
CA ALA A 212 2.98 1.10 -14.57
C ALA A 212 3.26 0.41 -13.23
N ILE A 213 2.60 0.83 -12.15
CA ILE A 213 2.68 0.16 -10.84
C ILE A 213 2.16 -1.29 -10.93
N GLU A 214 1.02 -1.50 -11.57
CA GLU A 214 0.39 -2.80 -11.76
C GLU A 214 1.28 -3.73 -12.59
N ALA A 215 1.87 -3.23 -13.68
CA ALA A 215 2.83 -3.97 -14.50
C ALA A 215 4.09 -4.36 -13.70
N ASN A 216 4.63 -3.46 -12.87
CA ASN A 216 5.77 -3.78 -12.02
C ASN A 216 5.41 -4.80 -10.92
N MET A 217 4.25 -4.66 -10.29
CA MET A 217 3.74 -5.63 -9.32
C MET A 217 3.57 -7.03 -9.95
N ARG A 218 3.04 -7.10 -11.17
CA ARG A 218 2.92 -8.34 -11.94
C ARG A 218 4.29 -8.95 -12.24
N THR A 219 5.25 -8.14 -12.70
CA THR A 219 6.62 -8.58 -13.02
C THR A 219 7.34 -9.13 -11.79
N LYS A 220 7.14 -8.49 -10.63
CA LYS A 220 7.64 -8.98 -9.34
C LYS A 220 6.94 -10.23 -8.82
N GLY A 221 5.87 -10.69 -9.47
CA GLY A 221 5.12 -11.87 -9.04
C GLY A 221 4.29 -11.63 -7.78
N TRP A 222 3.82 -10.40 -7.55
CA TRP A 222 2.80 -10.16 -6.53
C TRP A 222 1.56 -11.00 -6.88
N LYS A 223 1.16 -11.87 -5.96
CA LYS A 223 -0.02 -12.72 -6.09
C LYS A 223 -0.98 -12.45 -4.94
N ARG A 224 -2.24 -12.83 -5.13
CA ARG A 224 -3.36 -12.74 -4.16
C ARG A 224 -2.99 -13.09 -2.72
N ASP A 225 -2.05 -14.02 -2.52
CA ASP A 225 -1.72 -14.62 -1.23
C ASP A 225 -0.22 -14.51 -0.85
N ALA A 226 0.62 -13.84 -1.65
CA ALA A 226 2.06 -13.72 -1.37
C ALA A 226 2.71 -12.45 -1.95
N ALA A 227 3.56 -11.81 -1.15
CA ALA A 227 4.57 -10.88 -1.67
C ALA A 227 5.66 -11.64 -2.46
N PRO A 228 6.41 -10.92 -3.33
CA PRO A 228 7.64 -11.44 -3.90
C PRO A 228 8.56 -11.93 -2.77
N THR A 229 9.00 -13.19 -2.84
CA THR A 229 9.77 -13.82 -1.75
C THR A 229 11.24 -13.38 -1.74
N SER A 230 11.73 -12.72 -2.78
CA SER A 230 12.95 -11.91 -2.73
C SER A 230 12.98 -10.94 -3.92
N ILE A 231 13.60 -9.78 -3.71
CA ILE A 231 14.17 -8.95 -4.77
C ILE A 231 15.61 -9.41 -5.00
#